data_AF-A0A3B0YZL4-F1
#
_entry.id   AF-A0A3B0YZL4-F1
#
_cell.length_a   1.000
_cell.length_b   1.000
_cell.length_c   1.000
_cell.angle_alpha   90.00
_cell.angle_beta   90.00
_cell.angle_gamma   90.00
#
_symmetry.space_group_name_H-M   'P 1'
#
loop_
_entity.id
_entity.type
_entity.pdbx_description
1 polymer ?
#
loop_
_entity_poly.entity_id
_entity_poly.type
_entity_poly.pdbx_seq_one_letter_code
_entity_poly.pdbx_strand_id
1 'polypeptide(L)'
;MPYFISTKIFKQQAKILVRHWPFAGLKNSHIRNILSQLYGYKDNHDYLKQLAEYDSGLNIAPLHALSETMVGLHYKEWVIKMAKLGAINHIQAKTLLHKLWPAYLSAQNPASDKLYSAKIRFHGACNDFLDRKSLNTTIEYLFNDPPSIKDCIEAIGVPHPEVGAISINNSWVTFRNLLTDGDSVEVFPNPCPQVSPDMALPFKPEGEIKFLLDVHLGGLARYLRMAGFDCMHQQEDNGDQWLAETSASDNRILLTRDIGLLKRAVVDQARWVRNILTESQFCEIVLHYDLSPHFQALTRCIKCNGHIAAIEKHAVKEYVPQGVYKQQKDFKICNNCQQIYWKGSHYDKMQDILRSSKTRL
;
A
#
# COMPACT_ATOMS: atom_id res chain seq x y z
N MET A 1 25.78 4.40 -15.21
CA MET A 1 26.86 3.67 -15.89
C MET A 1 26.98 2.27 -15.28
N PRO A 2 27.28 1.23 -16.07
CA PRO A 2 27.41 -0.13 -15.56
C PRO A 2 28.73 -0.34 -14.80
N TYR A 3 28.69 -1.12 -13.72
CA TYR A 3 29.85 -1.39 -12.84
C TYR A 3 30.25 -2.86 -12.88
N PHE A 4 31.56 -3.11 -12.82
CA PHE A 4 32.10 -4.44 -13.01
C PHE A 4 32.65 -5.07 -11.72
N ILE A 5 32.34 -6.35 -11.51
CA ILE A 5 33.02 -7.24 -10.55
C ILE A 5 33.30 -8.62 -11.17
N SER A 6 34.33 -9.33 -10.71
CA SER A 6 34.67 -10.64 -11.26
C SER A 6 33.53 -11.66 -11.10
N THR A 7 33.44 -12.65 -12.00
CA THR A 7 32.47 -13.76 -11.93
C THR A 7 32.45 -14.44 -10.56
N LYS A 8 33.62 -14.60 -9.95
CA LYS A 8 33.80 -15.21 -8.62
C LYS A 8 33.13 -14.37 -7.53
N ILE A 9 33.40 -13.07 -7.50
CA ILE A 9 32.81 -12.13 -6.52
C ILE A 9 31.30 -12.01 -6.75
N PHE A 10 30.86 -11.91 -8.00
CA PHE A 10 29.43 -11.85 -8.34
C PHE A 10 28.66 -13.07 -7.83
N LYS A 11 29.18 -14.28 -8.04
CA LYS A 11 28.60 -15.52 -7.51
C LYS A 11 28.58 -15.54 -5.98
N GLN A 12 29.62 -15.02 -5.33
CA GLN A 12 29.69 -14.93 -3.87
C GLN A 12 28.64 -13.97 -3.31
N GLN A 13 28.52 -12.77 -3.89
CA GLN A 13 27.51 -11.78 -3.50
C GLN A 13 26.08 -12.29 -3.71
N ALA A 14 25.81 -12.98 -4.83
CA ALA A 14 24.51 -13.60 -5.05
C ALA A 14 24.18 -14.63 -3.95
N LYS A 15 25.14 -15.45 -3.51
CA LYS A 15 24.94 -16.38 -2.38
C LYS A 15 24.66 -15.65 -1.07
N ILE A 16 25.35 -14.55 -0.80
CA ILE A 16 25.13 -13.71 0.39
C ILE A 16 23.69 -13.18 0.38
N LEU A 17 23.23 -12.62 -0.74
CA LEU A 17 21.88 -12.09 -0.86
C LEU A 17 20.81 -13.17 -0.70
N VAL A 18 20.98 -14.36 -1.31
CA VAL A 18 20.05 -15.48 -1.11
C VAL A 18 19.96 -15.88 0.36
N ARG A 19 21.12 -15.97 1.05
CA ARG A 19 21.18 -16.41 2.45
C ARG A 19 20.50 -15.42 3.41
N HIS A 20 20.58 -14.14 3.11
CA HIS A 20 20.14 -13.06 4.01
C HIS A 20 18.89 -12.33 3.50
N TRP A 21 18.24 -12.85 2.46
CA TRP A 21 17.04 -12.22 1.93
C TRP A 21 15.93 -12.18 2.99
N PRO A 22 15.20 -11.06 3.15
CA PRO A 22 14.17 -10.93 4.20
C PRO A 22 12.99 -11.91 4.06
N PHE A 23 12.73 -12.40 2.84
CA PHE A 23 11.63 -13.30 2.53
C PHE A 23 12.13 -14.67 2.09
N ALA A 24 11.45 -15.74 2.51
CA ALA A 24 11.79 -17.11 2.13
C ALA A 24 11.47 -17.39 0.64
N GLY A 25 12.25 -18.28 0.02
CA GLY A 25 11.91 -18.86 -1.29
C GLY A 25 12.45 -18.13 -2.54
N LEU A 26 13.30 -17.11 -2.39
CA LEU A 26 13.89 -16.45 -3.56
C LEU A 26 14.89 -17.35 -4.29
N LYS A 27 14.68 -17.57 -5.60
CA LYS A 27 15.57 -18.38 -6.44
C LYS A 27 16.88 -17.63 -6.71
N ASN A 28 17.98 -18.38 -6.79
CA ASN A 28 19.30 -17.86 -7.18
C ASN A 28 19.28 -17.06 -8.50
N SER A 29 18.46 -17.46 -9.47
CA SER A 29 18.31 -16.75 -10.74
C SER A 29 17.74 -15.34 -10.56
N HIS A 30 16.76 -15.18 -9.66
CA HIS A 30 16.13 -13.91 -9.36
C HIS A 30 17.13 -12.94 -8.70
N ILE A 31 17.88 -13.41 -7.70
CA ILE A 31 18.92 -12.61 -7.03
C ILE A 31 20.00 -12.14 -7.99
N ARG A 32 20.46 -13.02 -8.89
CA ARG A 32 21.45 -12.63 -9.90
C ARG A 32 20.92 -11.56 -10.84
N ASN A 33 19.63 -11.61 -11.17
CA ASN A 33 19.00 -10.58 -11.97
C ASN A 33 18.96 -9.22 -11.25
N ILE A 34 18.51 -9.22 -9.98
CA ILE A 34 18.52 -8.01 -9.13
C ILE A 34 19.94 -7.44 -9.02
N LEU A 35 20.94 -8.28 -8.74
CA LEU A 35 22.33 -7.85 -8.59
C LEU A 35 22.90 -7.27 -9.89
N SER A 36 22.58 -7.86 -11.04
CA SER A 36 22.98 -7.34 -12.36
C SER A 36 22.35 -5.96 -12.62
N GLN A 37 21.06 -5.83 -12.32
CA GLN A 37 20.34 -4.57 -12.47
C GLN A 37 20.85 -3.50 -11.51
N LEU A 38 21.20 -3.87 -10.27
CA LEU A 38 21.82 -2.98 -9.30
C LEU A 38 23.10 -2.36 -9.89
N TYR A 39 23.95 -3.18 -10.50
CA TYR A 39 25.16 -2.76 -11.20
C TYR A 39 24.94 -2.04 -12.53
N GLY A 40 23.70 -1.83 -12.96
CA GLY A 40 23.39 -1.00 -14.13
C GLY A 40 23.24 -1.77 -15.43
N TYR A 41 23.13 -3.10 -15.38
CA TYR A 41 22.83 -3.94 -16.54
C TYR A 41 21.34 -4.17 -16.69
N LYS A 42 20.90 -4.59 -17.87
CA LYS A 42 19.47 -4.88 -18.12
C LYS A 42 18.99 -6.10 -17.34
N ASP A 43 19.81 -7.16 -17.35
CA ASP A 43 19.54 -8.44 -16.71
C ASP A 43 20.84 -9.24 -16.54
N ASN A 44 20.74 -10.45 -15.97
CA ASN A 44 21.90 -11.32 -15.76
C ASN A 44 22.51 -11.87 -17.07
N HIS A 45 21.75 -11.97 -18.16
CA HIS A 45 22.29 -12.41 -19.45
C HIS A 45 23.17 -11.31 -20.07
N ASP A 46 22.67 -10.06 -20.04
CA ASP A 46 23.41 -8.87 -20.45
C ASP A 46 24.73 -8.72 -19.67
N TYR A 47 24.69 -8.92 -18.35
CA TYR A 47 25.88 -8.90 -17.50
C TYR A 47 26.95 -9.93 -17.94
N LEU A 48 26.55 -11.19 -18.12
CA LEU A 48 27.49 -12.27 -18.47
C LEU A 48 28.05 -12.11 -19.89
N LYS A 49 27.25 -11.59 -20.83
CA LYS A 49 27.68 -11.33 -22.20
C LYS A 49 28.78 -10.26 -22.23
N GLN A 50 28.56 -9.13 -21.57
CA GLN A 50 29.55 -8.04 -21.54
C GLN A 50 30.84 -8.43 -20.80
N LEU A 51 30.73 -9.31 -19.80
CA LEU A 51 31.87 -9.88 -19.08
C LEU A 51 32.72 -10.80 -19.98
N ALA A 52 32.09 -11.65 -20.79
CA ALA A 52 32.79 -12.50 -21.75
C ALA A 52 33.49 -11.69 -22.86
N GLU A 53 32.87 -10.59 -23.32
CA GLU A 53 33.44 -9.66 -24.29
C GLU A 53 34.64 -8.87 -23.70
N TYR A 54 34.61 -8.57 -22.40
CA TYR A 54 35.72 -7.94 -21.68
C TYR A 54 36.90 -8.92 -21.48
N ASP A 55 36.63 -10.13 -21.00
CA ASP A 55 37.68 -11.15 -20.77
C ASP A 55 38.36 -11.60 -22.08
N SER A 56 37.67 -11.45 -23.23
CA SER A 56 38.22 -11.72 -24.57
C SER A 56 38.92 -10.52 -25.21
N GLY A 57 38.96 -9.36 -24.54
CA GLY A 57 39.64 -8.14 -25.02
C GLY A 57 38.92 -7.44 -26.18
N LEU A 58 37.66 -7.77 -26.45
CA LEU A 58 36.87 -7.25 -27.58
C LEU A 58 36.11 -5.95 -27.28
N ASN A 59 36.14 -5.47 -26.02
CA ASN A 59 35.34 -4.32 -25.57
C ASN A 59 36.18 -3.04 -25.40
N ILE A 60 35.79 -1.93 -26.05
CA ILE A 60 36.52 -0.64 -26.09
C ILE A 60 35.96 0.37 -25.05
N ALA A 61 34.82 0.09 -24.41
CA ALA A 61 34.25 0.97 -23.40
C ALA A 61 34.93 0.77 -22.02
N PRO A 62 35.23 1.85 -21.27
CA PRO A 62 35.81 1.73 -19.94
C PRO A 62 34.77 1.13 -18.98
N LEU A 63 34.87 -0.18 -18.72
CA LEU A 63 34.18 -0.79 -17.60
C LEU A 63 34.88 -0.35 -16.31
N HIS A 64 34.18 0.40 -15.47
CA HIS A 64 34.71 0.81 -14.18
C HIS A 64 34.66 -0.37 -13.21
N ALA A 65 35.85 -0.85 -12.82
CA ALA A 65 35.98 -1.80 -11.73
C ALA A 65 35.41 -1.18 -10.44
N LEU A 66 34.55 -1.91 -9.75
CA LEU A 66 33.93 -1.41 -8.54
C LEU A 66 34.98 -1.17 -7.44
N SER A 67 35.17 0.09 -7.05
CA SER A 67 36.07 0.50 -5.96
C SER A 67 35.30 0.89 -4.69
N GLU A 68 36.01 0.95 -3.56
CA GLU A 68 35.49 1.47 -2.29
C GLU A 68 34.85 2.86 -2.44
N THR A 69 35.56 3.78 -3.11
CA THR A 69 35.11 5.15 -3.36
C THR A 69 33.82 5.22 -4.18
N MET A 70 33.64 4.31 -5.15
CA MET A 70 32.41 4.24 -5.95
C MET A 70 31.23 3.69 -5.13
N VAL A 71 31.48 2.66 -4.29
CA VAL A 71 30.46 2.10 -3.40
C VAL A 71 29.97 3.17 -2.42
N GLY A 72 30.88 3.96 -1.83
CA GLY A 72 30.53 5.08 -0.95
C GLY A 72 29.71 6.17 -1.67
N LEU A 73 30.17 6.61 -2.85
CA LEU A 73 29.52 7.66 -3.64
C LEU A 73 28.08 7.30 -4.04
N HIS A 74 27.84 6.06 -4.47
CA HIS A 74 26.54 5.60 -4.96
C HIS A 74 25.68 4.90 -3.91
N TYR A 75 26.12 4.82 -2.66
CA TYR A 75 25.45 4.03 -1.61
C TYR A 75 23.96 4.40 -1.46
N LYS A 76 23.63 5.69 -1.34
CA LYS A 76 22.24 6.16 -1.17
C LYS A 76 21.36 5.76 -2.37
N GLU A 77 21.86 5.92 -3.58
CA GLU A 77 21.14 5.54 -4.80
C GLU A 77 20.93 4.02 -4.87
N TRP A 78 21.93 3.25 -4.47
CA TRP A 78 21.86 1.80 -4.46
C TRP A 78 20.91 1.25 -3.40
N VAL A 79 20.77 1.91 -2.24
CA VAL A 79 19.75 1.56 -1.24
C VAL A 79 18.34 1.72 -1.84
N ILE A 80 18.07 2.84 -2.51
CA ILE A 80 16.78 3.10 -3.16
C ILE A 80 16.52 2.09 -4.27
N LYS A 81 17.52 1.86 -5.12
CA LYS A 81 17.44 0.93 -6.24
C LYS A 81 17.23 -0.50 -5.78
N MET A 82 17.96 -0.95 -4.76
CA MET A 82 17.83 -2.29 -4.18
C MET A 82 16.45 -2.49 -3.52
N ALA A 83 15.94 -1.49 -2.80
CA ALA A 83 14.60 -1.53 -2.22
C ALA A 83 13.53 -1.72 -3.29
N LYS A 84 13.60 -0.94 -4.38
CA LYS A 84 12.68 -1.02 -5.51
C LYS A 84 12.77 -2.37 -6.25
N LEU A 85 13.99 -2.79 -6.61
CA LEU A 85 14.21 -4.03 -7.38
C LEU A 85 13.84 -5.29 -6.58
N GLY A 86 14.06 -5.26 -5.26
CA GLY A 86 13.80 -6.39 -4.38
C GLY A 86 12.39 -6.42 -3.78
N ALA A 87 11.57 -5.39 -4.00
CA ALA A 87 10.31 -5.16 -3.28
C ALA A 87 10.50 -5.29 -1.75
N ILE A 88 11.59 -4.72 -1.24
CA ILE A 88 11.98 -4.71 0.19
C ILE A 88 12.08 -3.26 0.68
N ASN A 89 11.97 -3.04 1.99
CA ASN A 89 12.11 -1.68 2.53
C ASN A 89 13.58 -1.19 2.54
N HIS A 90 13.79 0.12 2.73
CA HIS A 90 15.12 0.72 2.70
C HIS A 90 16.07 0.16 3.80
N ILE A 91 15.53 -0.26 4.93
CA ILE A 91 16.31 -0.82 6.06
C ILE A 91 16.87 -2.19 5.70
N GLN A 92 16.01 -3.04 5.13
CA GLN A 92 16.38 -4.34 4.59
C GLN A 92 17.40 -4.20 3.45
N ALA A 93 17.20 -3.23 2.55
CA ALA A 93 18.14 -2.92 1.48
C ALA A 93 19.52 -2.51 2.03
N LYS A 94 19.59 -1.55 2.97
CA LYS A 94 20.84 -1.15 3.65
C LYS A 94 21.55 -2.37 4.25
N THR A 95 20.82 -3.22 4.96
CA THR A 95 21.35 -4.41 5.62
C THR A 95 22.00 -5.36 4.61
N LEU A 96 21.36 -5.59 3.47
CA LEU A 96 21.90 -6.43 2.40
C LEU A 96 23.16 -5.81 1.76
N LEU A 97 23.17 -4.51 1.49
CA LEU A 97 24.34 -3.83 0.91
C LEU A 97 25.55 -3.85 1.86
N HIS A 98 25.32 -3.71 3.18
CA HIS A 98 26.39 -3.86 4.18
C HIS A 98 26.97 -5.28 4.22
N LYS A 99 26.16 -6.31 3.91
CA LYS A 99 26.66 -7.69 3.77
C LYS A 99 27.42 -7.92 2.46
N LEU A 100 27.14 -7.13 1.42
CA LEU A 100 27.86 -7.20 0.15
C LEU A 100 29.25 -6.55 0.22
N TRP A 101 29.36 -5.43 0.94
CA TRP A 101 30.59 -4.65 1.03
C TRP A 101 30.96 -4.27 2.47
N PRO A 102 31.17 -5.25 3.35
CA PRO A 102 31.46 -4.99 4.76
C PRO A 102 32.75 -4.19 4.95
N ALA A 103 33.75 -4.35 4.07
CA ALA A 103 35.02 -3.63 4.14
C ALA A 103 34.95 -2.18 3.61
N TYR A 104 34.05 -1.88 2.67
CA TYR A 104 33.96 -0.56 2.04
C TYR A 104 32.99 0.38 2.76
N LEU A 105 31.93 -0.20 3.33
CA LEU A 105 30.88 0.56 4.00
C LEU A 105 31.09 0.70 5.50
N SER A 106 32.14 0.10 6.09
CA SER A 106 32.44 0.22 7.52
C SER A 106 33.35 1.40 7.87
N ALA A 107 34.18 1.88 6.93
CA ALA A 107 35.14 2.96 7.18
C ALA A 107 34.61 4.38 6.85
N GLN A 108 33.72 4.53 5.86
CA GLN A 108 33.17 5.82 5.42
C GLN A 108 31.77 6.13 5.98
N ASN A 109 31.08 5.10 6.47
CA ASN A 109 29.88 5.17 7.29
C ASN A 109 30.16 4.19 8.43
N PRO A 110 30.76 4.60 9.56
CA PRO A 110 30.78 3.70 10.70
C PRO A 110 29.32 3.35 10.94
N ALA A 111 28.96 2.08 10.71
CA ALA A 111 27.77 1.55 11.34
C ALA A 111 28.04 1.85 12.80
N SER A 112 27.32 2.83 13.34
CA SER A 112 27.42 3.15 14.75
C SER A 112 27.26 1.81 15.46
N ASP A 113 28.34 1.27 16.03
CA ASP A 113 28.28 0.08 16.89
C ASP A 113 27.40 0.38 18.11
N LYS A 114 27.08 1.67 18.34
CA LYS A 114 25.98 2.08 19.18
C LYS A 114 24.67 1.72 18.48
N LEU A 115 24.16 0.56 18.89
CA LEU A 115 22.80 0.10 18.68
C LEU A 115 21.89 0.99 19.52
N TYR A 116 21.15 1.87 18.88
CA TYR A 116 20.10 2.66 19.53
C TYR A 116 18.86 1.79 19.66
N SER A 117 18.05 2.05 20.68
CA SER A 117 16.78 1.37 20.86
C SER A 117 15.63 2.34 21.08
N ALA A 118 14.46 1.98 20.57
CA ALA A 118 13.20 2.64 20.87
C ALA A 118 12.17 1.60 21.30
N LYS A 119 11.23 1.99 22.14
CA LYS A 119 10.12 1.16 22.61
C LYS A 119 8.87 1.60 21.87
N ILE A 120 8.20 0.67 21.20
CA ILE A 120 7.05 0.99 20.37
C ILE A 120 5.85 0.16 20.83
N ARG A 121 4.73 0.84 21.08
CA ARG A 121 3.47 0.22 21.45
C ARG A 121 2.40 0.55 20.41
N PHE A 122 1.71 -0.48 19.93
CA PHE A 122 0.59 -0.32 19.00
C PHE A 122 -0.75 -0.48 19.73
N HIS A 123 -1.71 0.36 19.38
CA HIS A 123 -3.02 0.40 20.01
C HIS A 123 -4.13 -0.04 19.04
N GLY A 124 -5.21 -0.59 19.60
CA GLY A 124 -6.42 -0.93 18.85
C GLY A 124 -6.14 -1.74 17.58
N ALA A 125 -6.75 -1.32 16.47
CA ALA A 125 -6.70 -2.03 15.19
C ALA A 125 -5.32 -2.05 14.52
N CYS A 126 -4.32 -1.30 15.00
CA CYS A 126 -2.94 -1.47 14.54
C CYS A 126 -2.36 -2.85 14.93
N ASN A 127 -2.88 -3.46 16.01
CA ASN A 127 -2.45 -4.79 16.42
C ASN A 127 -2.83 -5.89 15.42
N ASP A 128 -3.80 -5.64 14.52
CA ASP A 128 -4.23 -6.62 13.52
C ASP A 128 -3.11 -7.02 12.54
N PHE A 129 -2.05 -6.20 12.44
CA PHE A 129 -0.91 -6.43 11.53
C PHE A 129 0.31 -7.05 12.23
N LEU A 130 0.22 -7.29 13.53
CA LEU A 130 1.33 -7.80 14.34
C LEU A 130 1.26 -9.31 14.52
N ASP A 131 2.41 -9.92 14.76
CA ASP A 131 2.48 -11.33 15.13
C ASP A 131 1.95 -11.55 16.56
N ARG A 132 1.56 -12.79 16.89
CA ARG A 132 0.94 -13.11 18.19
C ARG A 132 1.79 -12.74 19.41
N LYS A 133 3.11 -12.66 19.26
CA LYS A 133 4.04 -12.34 20.36
C LYS A 133 4.09 -10.84 20.63
N SER A 134 3.82 -10.03 19.61
CA SER A 134 3.88 -8.57 19.67
C SER A 134 2.51 -7.91 19.93
N LEU A 135 1.43 -8.69 19.96
CA LEU A 135 0.08 -8.18 20.22
C LEU A 135 -0.03 -7.53 21.60
N ASN A 136 -0.43 -6.26 21.64
CA ASN A 136 -0.67 -5.47 22.86
C ASN A 136 0.54 -5.40 23.81
N THR A 137 1.75 -5.69 23.33
CA THR A 137 2.99 -5.58 24.08
C THR A 137 3.83 -4.42 23.56
N THR A 138 4.89 -4.08 24.30
CA THR A 138 5.87 -3.09 23.85
C THR A 138 6.97 -3.82 23.08
N ILE A 139 7.22 -3.39 21.85
CA ILE A 139 8.24 -3.93 20.96
C ILE A 139 9.50 -3.09 21.14
N GLU A 140 10.63 -3.74 21.42
CA GLU A 140 11.93 -3.09 21.35
C GLU A 140 12.41 -3.08 19.89
N TYR A 141 12.64 -1.88 19.35
CA TYR A 141 13.09 -1.67 17.99
C TYR A 141 14.53 -1.15 18.00
N LEU A 142 15.43 -1.91 17.38
CA LEU A 142 16.86 -1.62 17.36
C LEU A 142 17.25 -0.99 16.02
N PHE A 143 18.05 0.07 16.07
CA PHE A 143 18.49 0.80 14.87
C PHE A 143 19.89 1.39 15.02
N ASN A 144 20.61 1.52 13.90
CA ASN A 144 21.98 2.06 13.88
C ASN A 144 22.03 3.49 13.30
N ASP A 145 21.10 3.82 12.40
CA ASP A 145 20.83 5.17 11.90
C ASP A 145 19.40 5.53 12.29
N PRO A 146 19.11 6.77 12.74
CA PRO A 146 17.75 7.25 13.01
C PRO A 146 16.81 7.05 11.80
N PRO A 147 15.90 6.05 11.80
CA PRO A 147 14.92 5.92 10.73
C PRO A 147 13.80 6.94 10.93
N SER A 148 13.03 7.22 9.88
CA SER A 148 11.74 7.86 10.08
C SER A 148 10.81 6.92 10.84
N ILE A 149 9.89 7.47 11.64
CA ILE A 149 8.91 6.66 12.36
C ILE A 149 8.05 5.86 11.36
N LYS A 150 7.73 6.44 10.20
CA LYS A 150 6.99 5.75 9.13
C LYS A 150 7.68 4.46 8.71
N ASP A 151 8.96 4.54 8.37
CA ASP A 151 9.73 3.37 7.93
C ASP A 151 9.78 2.29 9.03
N CYS A 152 9.90 2.71 10.29
CA CYS A 152 9.90 1.82 11.44
C CYS A 152 8.56 1.09 11.60
N ILE A 153 7.45 1.84 11.60
CA ILE A 153 6.08 1.30 11.71
C ILE A 153 5.80 0.28 10.59
N GLU A 154 6.13 0.63 9.34
CA GLU A 154 5.93 -0.24 8.19
C GLU A 154 6.81 -1.48 8.21
N ALA A 155 8.05 -1.35 8.70
CA ALA A 155 8.98 -2.46 8.87
C ALA A 155 8.49 -3.45 9.93
N ILE A 156 7.81 -2.98 10.98
CA ILE A 156 7.19 -3.83 12.00
C ILE A 156 5.97 -4.58 11.43
N GLY A 157 5.21 -3.95 10.53
CA GLY A 157 4.13 -4.62 9.82
C GLY A 157 2.93 -3.73 9.52
N VAL A 158 2.72 -2.69 10.31
CA VAL A 158 1.54 -1.82 10.23
C VAL A 158 1.69 -0.88 9.04
N PRO A 159 0.76 -0.88 8.07
CA PRO A 159 0.83 0.06 6.97
C PRO A 159 0.44 1.48 7.42
N HIS A 160 1.11 2.50 6.88
CA HIS A 160 0.90 3.88 7.32
C HIS A 160 -0.54 4.42 7.18
N PRO A 161 -1.39 4.01 6.20
CA PRO A 161 -2.77 4.50 6.14
C PRO A 161 -3.66 3.96 7.28
N GLU A 162 -3.23 2.93 8.00
CA GLU A 162 -3.95 2.37 9.15
C GLU A 162 -3.60 3.08 10.47
N VAL A 163 -2.68 4.05 10.44
CA VAL A 163 -2.24 4.82 11.61
C VAL A 163 -2.90 6.19 11.61
N GLY A 164 -3.63 6.49 12.68
CA GLY A 164 -4.36 7.75 12.84
C GLY A 164 -3.61 8.80 13.64
N ALA A 165 -2.69 8.40 14.52
CA ALA A 165 -1.83 9.30 15.27
C ALA A 165 -0.60 8.59 15.82
N ILE A 166 0.44 9.37 16.12
CA ILE A 166 1.70 8.91 16.70
C ILE A 166 2.10 9.85 17.82
N SER A 167 2.49 9.31 18.97
CA SER A 167 3.07 10.05 20.09
C SER A 167 4.49 9.55 20.36
N ILE A 168 5.45 10.45 20.54
CA ILE A 168 6.80 10.17 21.05
C ILE A 168 6.97 10.89 22.38
N ASN A 169 7.32 10.16 23.43
CA ASN A 169 7.58 10.72 24.76
C ASN A 169 6.46 11.70 25.21
N ASN A 170 5.21 11.29 24.99
CA ASN A 170 3.98 12.06 25.26
C ASN A 170 3.75 13.31 24.39
N SER A 171 4.43 13.44 23.26
CA SER A 171 4.24 14.52 22.28
C SER A 171 3.75 13.98 20.94
N TRP A 172 2.66 14.56 20.42
CA TRP A 172 2.12 14.20 19.11
C TRP A 172 3.09 14.59 17.98
N VAL A 173 3.28 13.69 17.02
CA VAL A 173 4.26 13.84 15.93
C VAL A 173 3.72 13.36 14.59
N THR A 174 4.43 13.66 13.52
CA THR A 174 4.11 13.20 12.16
C THR A 174 4.98 12.01 11.75
N PHE A 175 4.66 11.39 10.62
CA PHE A 175 5.48 10.34 10.00
C PHE A 175 6.93 10.73 9.68
N ARG A 176 7.23 12.03 9.57
CA ARG A 176 8.56 12.54 9.18
C ARG A 176 9.56 12.61 10.33
N ASN A 177 9.08 12.54 11.58
CA ASN A 177 9.94 12.57 12.74
C ASN A 177 10.90 11.37 12.72
N LEU A 178 12.14 11.59 13.16
CA LEU A 178 13.17 10.56 13.24
C LEU A 178 13.22 10.00 14.67
N LEU A 179 13.46 8.69 14.80
CA LEU A 179 13.64 8.07 16.11
C LEU A 179 15.01 8.43 16.72
N THR A 180 15.02 8.64 18.02
CA THR A 180 16.20 8.84 18.85
C THR A 180 16.34 7.75 19.91
N ASP A 181 17.55 7.64 20.47
CA ASP A 181 17.87 6.62 21.47
C ASP A 181 16.99 6.76 22.72
N GLY A 182 16.35 5.66 23.13
CA GLY A 182 15.46 5.60 24.29
C GLY A 182 14.04 6.10 24.05
N ASP A 183 13.66 6.47 22.82
CA ASP A 183 12.31 6.97 22.53
C ASP A 183 11.23 5.95 22.91
N SER A 184 10.15 6.45 23.51
CA SER A 184 8.91 5.70 23.74
C SER A 184 7.85 6.19 22.77
N VAL A 185 7.46 5.31 21.83
CA VAL A 185 6.53 5.59 20.75
C VAL A 185 5.20 4.87 21.00
N GLU A 186 4.10 5.61 20.93
CA GLU A 186 2.74 5.07 20.91
C GLU A 186 2.10 5.31 19.55
N VAL A 187 1.55 4.26 18.94
CA VAL A 187 0.98 4.26 17.60
C VAL A 187 -0.50 3.91 17.68
N PHE A 188 -1.35 4.85 17.25
CA PHE A 188 -2.80 4.74 17.37
C PHE A 188 -3.46 4.46 16.01
N PRO A 189 -4.56 3.69 16.00
CA PRO A 189 -5.24 3.33 14.77
C PRO A 189 -5.91 4.54 14.12
N ASN A 190 -6.12 4.43 12.81
CA ASN A 190 -6.95 5.36 12.04
C ASN A 190 -8.44 4.98 12.19
N PRO A 191 -9.36 5.93 12.46
CA PRO A 191 -9.10 7.30 12.96
C PRO A 191 -8.71 7.30 14.45
N CYS A 192 -8.06 8.38 14.90
CA CYS A 192 -7.75 8.61 16.31
C CYS A 192 -8.49 9.85 16.84
N PRO A 193 -9.72 9.71 17.41
CA PRO A 193 -10.55 10.85 17.81
C PRO A 193 -10.00 11.68 18.98
N GLN A 194 -8.99 11.16 19.69
CA GLN A 194 -8.40 11.81 20.87
C GLN A 194 -7.42 12.92 20.51
N VAL A 195 -7.01 13.03 19.24
CA VAL A 195 -6.00 13.96 18.75
C VAL A 195 -6.68 15.13 18.05
N SER A 196 -6.12 16.34 18.22
CA SER A 196 -6.60 17.52 17.51
C SER A 196 -6.49 17.32 16.00
N PRO A 197 -7.44 17.81 15.18
CA PRO A 197 -7.41 17.64 13.72
C PRO A 197 -6.08 18.00 13.05
N ASP A 198 -5.41 19.06 13.53
CA ASP A 198 -4.12 19.52 13.00
C ASP A 198 -2.95 18.54 13.22
N MET A 199 -3.10 17.61 14.16
CA MET A 199 -2.09 16.61 14.52
C MET A 199 -2.52 15.18 14.14
N ALA A 200 -3.76 15.01 13.66
CA ALA A 200 -4.26 13.74 13.17
C ALA A 200 -3.62 13.41 11.81
N LEU A 201 -3.32 12.13 11.61
CA LEU A 201 -2.83 11.64 10.32
C LEU A 201 -3.99 11.46 9.33
N PRO A 202 -3.71 11.42 8.01
CA PRO A 202 -4.75 11.32 6.99
C PRO A 202 -5.74 10.18 7.24
N PHE A 203 -7.03 10.53 7.27
CA PHE A 203 -8.11 9.58 7.51
C PHE A 203 -9.01 9.41 6.28
N LYS A 204 -9.63 10.51 5.84
CA LYS A 204 -10.48 10.59 4.64
C LYS A 204 -10.35 11.99 4.02
N PRO A 205 -10.68 12.18 2.73
CA PRO A 205 -10.44 13.46 2.07
C PRO A 205 -11.41 14.52 2.59
N GLU A 206 -10.97 15.78 2.58
CA GLU A 206 -11.87 16.92 2.76
C GLU A 206 -12.80 17.02 1.53
N GLY A 207 -14.12 16.97 1.76
CA GLY A 207 -15.12 17.06 0.69
C GLY A 207 -15.77 15.73 0.31
N GLU A 208 -15.94 15.50 -1.00
CA GLU A 208 -16.66 14.32 -1.52
C GLU A 208 -15.86 13.03 -1.30
N ILE A 209 -16.47 12.05 -0.62
CA ILE A 209 -15.85 10.75 -0.37
C ILE A 209 -15.96 9.88 -1.62
N LYS A 210 -14.81 9.51 -2.17
CA LYS A 210 -14.67 8.63 -3.33
C LYS A 210 -13.82 7.43 -2.98
N PHE A 211 -14.14 6.29 -3.57
CA PHE A 211 -13.42 5.04 -3.35
C PHE A 211 -12.75 4.56 -4.63
N LEU A 212 -11.60 3.91 -4.45
CA LEU A 212 -10.97 3.02 -5.42
C LEU A 212 -10.88 1.64 -4.76
N LEU A 213 -11.42 0.62 -5.41
CA LEU A 213 -11.42 -0.74 -4.88
C LEU A 213 -10.55 -1.65 -5.73
N ASP A 214 -9.74 -2.46 -5.05
CA ASP A 214 -9.02 -3.61 -5.60
C ASP A 214 -9.96 -4.56 -6.37
N VAL A 215 -9.42 -5.26 -7.38
CA VAL A 215 -10.15 -6.18 -8.26
C VAL A 215 -11.00 -7.20 -7.49
N HIS A 216 -10.52 -7.66 -6.33
CA HIS A 216 -11.19 -8.65 -5.50
C HIS A 216 -12.40 -8.12 -4.69
N LEU A 217 -12.62 -6.80 -4.68
CA LEU A 217 -13.65 -6.14 -3.87
C LEU A 217 -14.85 -5.67 -4.70
N GLY A 218 -15.11 -6.29 -5.85
CA GLY A 218 -16.24 -5.94 -6.73
C GLY A 218 -17.61 -6.05 -6.06
N GLY A 219 -17.78 -6.97 -5.10
CA GLY A 219 -18.97 -7.05 -4.26
C GLY A 219 -19.17 -5.78 -3.43
N LEU A 220 -18.13 -5.36 -2.72
CA LEU A 220 -18.14 -4.15 -1.89
C LEU A 220 -18.40 -2.89 -2.74
N ALA A 221 -17.77 -2.80 -3.93
CA ALA A 221 -17.99 -1.70 -4.86
C ALA A 221 -19.47 -1.56 -5.24
N ARG A 222 -20.16 -2.68 -5.48
CA ARG A 222 -21.60 -2.67 -5.80
C ARG A 222 -22.45 -2.13 -4.64
N TYR A 223 -22.14 -2.51 -3.40
CA TYR A 223 -22.86 -2.03 -2.22
C TYR A 223 -22.61 -0.53 -1.98
N LEU A 224 -21.37 -0.07 -2.07
CA LEU A 224 -21.06 1.36 -1.92
C LEU A 224 -21.72 2.21 -3.02
N ARG A 225 -21.70 1.77 -4.29
CA ARG A 225 -22.43 2.44 -5.39
C ARG A 225 -23.94 2.46 -5.14
N MET A 226 -24.49 1.37 -4.63
CA MET A 226 -25.92 1.29 -4.28
C MET A 226 -26.28 2.28 -3.15
N ALA A 227 -25.36 2.52 -2.21
CA ALA A 227 -25.49 3.55 -1.17
C ALA A 227 -25.27 4.99 -1.70
N GLY A 228 -24.82 5.16 -2.94
CA GLY A 228 -24.66 6.45 -3.61
C GLY A 228 -23.23 6.98 -3.71
N PHE A 229 -22.23 6.22 -3.29
CA PHE A 229 -20.83 6.67 -3.33
C PHE A 229 -20.20 6.46 -4.70
N ASP A 230 -19.36 7.41 -5.12
CA ASP A 230 -18.47 7.24 -6.26
C ASP A 230 -17.42 6.17 -5.93
N CYS A 231 -17.52 5.02 -6.58
CA CYS A 231 -16.61 3.90 -6.38
C CYS A 231 -16.05 3.43 -7.71
N MET A 232 -14.78 3.69 -7.94
CA MET A 232 -14.06 3.11 -9.06
C MET A 232 -13.63 1.68 -8.71
N HIS A 233 -13.95 0.75 -9.60
CA HIS A 233 -13.57 -0.66 -9.52
C HIS A 233 -13.51 -1.16 -10.96
N GLN A 234 -12.41 -1.82 -11.30
CA GLN A 234 -12.17 -2.40 -12.61
C GLN A 234 -12.12 -3.93 -12.47
N GLN A 235 -12.61 -4.62 -13.50
CA GLN A 235 -12.55 -6.09 -13.56
C GLN A 235 -11.17 -6.59 -13.97
N GLU A 236 -10.46 -5.79 -14.77
CA GLU A 236 -9.09 -6.07 -15.18
C GLU A 236 -8.12 -5.64 -14.09
N ASP A 237 -7.09 -6.48 -13.86
CA ASP A 237 -6.02 -6.18 -12.93
C ASP A 237 -4.97 -5.31 -13.63
N ASN A 238 -4.98 -4.01 -13.31
CA ASN A 238 -3.99 -3.04 -13.78
C ASN A 238 -2.74 -2.96 -12.89
N GLY A 239 -2.68 -3.78 -11.84
CA GLY A 239 -1.58 -3.88 -10.90
C GLY A 239 -1.55 -2.79 -9.82
N ASP A 240 -0.84 -3.11 -8.75
CA ASP A 240 -0.70 -2.27 -7.55
C ASP A 240 -0.20 -0.85 -7.81
N GLN A 241 0.70 -0.69 -8.79
CA GLN A 241 1.25 0.63 -9.11
C GLN A 241 0.14 1.55 -9.62
N TRP A 242 -0.69 1.06 -10.54
CA TRP A 242 -1.80 1.82 -11.09
C TRP A 242 -2.83 2.15 -10.01
N LEU A 243 -3.16 1.18 -9.13
CA LEU A 243 -4.09 1.41 -8.02
C LEU A 243 -3.59 2.52 -7.08
N ALA A 244 -2.30 2.48 -6.73
CA ALA A 244 -1.69 3.44 -5.82
C ALA A 244 -1.56 4.85 -6.43
N GLU A 245 -1.18 4.95 -7.71
CA GLU A 245 -1.08 6.23 -8.40
C GLU A 245 -2.47 6.85 -8.61
N THR A 246 -3.47 6.04 -8.98
CA THR A 246 -4.82 6.53 -9.23
C THR A 246 -5.55 6.92 -7.96
N SER A 247 -5.36 6.21 -6.84
CA SER A 247 -5.95 6.63 -5.56
C SER A 247 -5.44 8.01 -5.15
N ALA A 248 -4.14 8.27 -5.33
CA ALA A 248 -3.53 9.54 -5.00
C ALA A 248 -3.96 10.66 -5.96
N SER A 249 -3.91 10.44 -7.28
CA SER A 249 -4.23 11.48 -8.27
C SER A 249 -5.68 11.93 -8.22
N ASP A 250 -6.60 11.00 -7.97
CA ASP A 250 -8.04 11.25 -7.99
C ASP A 250 -8.60 11.57 -6.60
N ASN A 251 -7.75 11.62 -5.58
CA ASN A 251 -8.11 11.81 -4.17
C ASN A 251 -9.18 10.78 -3.72
N ARG A 252 -8.92 9.49 -3.97
CA ARG A 252 -9.80 8.36 -3.65
C ARG A 252 -9.22 7.56 -2.49
N ILE A 253 -10.10 7.14 -1.59
CA ILE A 253 -9.77 6.17 -0.55
C ILE A 253 -9.58 4.79 -1.20
N LEU A 254 -8.37 4.23 -1.09
CA LEU A 254 -8.05 2.90 -1.61
C LEU A 254 -8.51 1.80 -0.63
N LEU A 255 -9.40 0.93 -1.08
CA LEU A 255 -9.81 -0.26 -0.34
C LEU A 255 -9.16 -1.49 -0.96
N THR A 256 -8.43 -2.26 -0.14
CA THR A 256 -7.79 -3.52 -0.58
C THR A 256 -7.62 -4.48 0.58
N ARG A 257 -7.30 -5.73 0.28
CA ARG A 257 -6.86 -6.74 1.26
C ARG A 257 -5.35 -7.02 1.17
N ASP A 258 -4.64 -6.33 0.29
CA ASP A 258 -3.19 -6.41 0.14
C ASP A 258 -2.50 -5.36 1.01
N ILE A 259 -1.78 -5.83 2.04
CA ILE A 259 -1.02 -4.96 2.95
C ILE A 259 0.17 -4.30 2.24
N GLY A 260 0.78 -4.98 1.26
CA GLY A 260 1.90 -4.46 0.48
C GLY A 260 1.50 -3.25 -0.36
N LEU A 261 0.29 -3.27 -0.94
CA LEU A 261 -0.28 -2.13 -1.65
C LEU A 261 -0.45 -0.91 -0.73
N LEU A 262 -0.92 -1.09 0.50
CA LEU A 262 -1.06 0.02 1.46
C LEU A 262 0.27 0.68 1.85
N LYS A 263 1.39 -0.06 1.84
CA LYS A 263 2.71 0.45 2.24
C LYS A 263 3.40 1.28 1.15
N ARG A 264 2.78 1.44 -0.02
CA ARG A 264 3.37 2.24 -1.11
C ARG A 264 3.33 3.71 -0.72
N ALA A 265 4.46 4.39 -0.84
CA ALA A 265 4.63 5.77 -0.35
C ALA A 265 3.65 6.80 -0.95
N VAL A 266 3.12 6.54 -2.15
CA VAL A 266 2.14 7.41 -2.83
C VAL A 266 0.71 7.26 -2.29
N VAL A 267 0.42 6.20 -1.53
CA VAL A 267 -0.91 5.93 -1.00
C VAL A 267 -1.13 6.74 0.26
N ASP A 268 -1.89 7.83 0.20
CA ASP A 268 -2.15 8.65 1.38
C ASP A 268 -3.35 8.15 2.21
N GLN A 269 -4.43 7.73 1.52
CA GLN A 269 -5.68 7.31 2.15
C GLN A 269 -6.06 5.91 1.69
N ALA A 270 -6.06 4.97 2.62
CA ALA A 270 -6.42 3.60 2.32
C ALA A 270 -6.94 2.87 3.55
N ARG A 271 -7.61 1.75 3.32
CA ARG A 271 -8.07 0.83 4.36
C ARG A 271 -7.87 -0.61 3.92
N TRP A 272 -7.30 -1.38 4.84
CA TRP A 272 -7.26 -2.83 4.77
C TRP A 272 -8.63 -3.39 5.19
N VAL A 273 -9.30 -4.03 4.23
CA VAL A 273 -10.63 -4.60 4.45
C VAL A 273 -10.51 -5.92 5.21
N ARG A 274 -10.92 -5.92 6.48
CA ARG A 274 -10.77 -7.05 7.40
C ARG A 274 -11.73 -8.18 7.05
N ASN A 275 -12.98 -7.84 6.74
CA ASN A 275 -14.02 -8.83 6.49
C ASN A 275 -13.89 -9.51 5.12
N ILE A 276 -14.36 -10.76 5.05
CA ILE A 276 -14.40 -11.56 3.81
C ILE A 276 -15.76 -11.44 3.13
N LEU A 277 -16.84 -11.43 3.92
CA LEU A 277 -18.21 -11.38 3.40
C LEU A 277 -18.57 -9.95 2.98
N THR A 278 -19.07 -9.80 1.76
CA THR A 278 -19.41 -8.50 1.15
C THR A 278 -20.25 -7.58 2.04
N GLU A 279 -21.28 -8.11 2.68
CA GLU A 279 -22.15 -7.31 3.55
C GLU A 279 -21.40 -6.82 4.80
N SER A 280 -20.57 -7.67 5.39
CA SER A 280 -19.73 -7.31 6.53
C SER A 280 -18.64 -6.31 6.14
N GLN A 281 -18.06 -6.43 4.94
CA GLN A 281 -17.15 -5.43 4.38
C GLN A 281 -17.83 -4.07 4.23
N PHE A 282 -19.06 -4.06 3.72
CA PHE A 282 -19.83 -2.82 3.58
C PHE A 282 -20.09 -2.17 4.95
N CYS A 283 -20.57 -2.93 5.92
CA CYS A 283 -20.77 -2.42 7.29
C CYS A 283 -19.47 -1.91 7.91
N GLU A 284 -18.35 -2.62 7.72
CA GLU A 284 -17.03 -2.18 8.18
C GLU A 284 -16.66 -0.80 7.63
N ILE A 285 -16.78 -0.59 6.32
CA ILE A 285 -16.44 0.68 5.67
C ILE A 285 -17.39 1.80 6.07
N VAL A 286 -18.70 1.50 6.17
CA VAL A 286 -19.71 2.48 6.60
C VAL A 286 -19.46 2.97 8.01
N LEU A 287 -19.19 2.06 8.95
CA LEU A 287 -18.92 2.39 10.34
C LEU A 287 -17.59 3.12 10.47
N HIS A 288 -16.55 2.64 9.79
CA HIS A 288 -15.22 3.21 9.87
C HIS A 288 -15.20 4.67 9.42
N TYR A 289 -15.81 5.01 8.28
CA TYR A 289 -15.80 6.37 7.72
C TYR A 289 -16.99 7.25 8.11
N ASP A 290 -17.89 6.75 8.95
CA ASP A 290 -19.18 7.37 9.27
C ASP A 290 -19.95 7.80 8.00
N LEU A 291 -20.22 6.84 7.13
CA LEU A 291 -20.84 7.12 5.82
C LEU A 291 -22.37 7.28 5.90
N SER A 292 -22.98 6.85 7.00
CA SER A 292 -24.43 6.80 7.18
C SER A 292 -25.17 8.13 6.92
N PRO A 293 -24.63 9.31 7.30
CA PRO A 293 -25.26 10.60 6.99
C PRO A 293 -25.24 10.97 5.50
N HIS A 294 -24.34 10.37 4.72
CA HIS A 294 -24.09 10.73 3.32
C HIS A 294 -24.79 9.81 2.30
N PHE A 295 -25.62 8.88 2.76
CA PHE A 295 -26.29 7.92 1.87
C PHE A 295 -27.28 8.60 0.93
N GLN A 296 -27.12 8.33 -0.36
CA GLN A 296 -27.98 8.81 -1.43
C GLN A 296 -28.25 7.66 -2.39
N ALA A 297 -29.19 6.79 -2.02
CA ALA A 297 -29.50 5.61 -2.83
C ALA A 297 -29.96 5.99 -4.24
N LEU A 298 -29.57 5.19 -5.22
CA LEU A 298 -29.92 5.36 -6.63
C LEU A 298 -29.46 6.70 -7.23
N THR A 299 -28.27 7.20 -6.85
CA THR A 299 -27.56 8.30 -7.54
C THR A 299 -26.39 7.80 -8.39
N ARG A 300 -25.85 6.60 -8.08
CA ARG A 300 -24.75 5.95 -8.80
C ARG A 300 -25.16 4.58 -9.34
N CYS A 301 -24.73 4.28 -10.55
CA CYS A 301 -25.00 3.01 -11.21
C CYS A 301 -24.19 1.88 -10.56
N ILE A 302 -24.88 0.86 -10.06
CA ILE A 302 -24.25 -0.32 -9.46
C ILE A 302 -23.28 -1.01 -10.44
N LYS A 303 -23.61 -1.01 -11.74
CA LYS A 303 -22.82 -1.66 -12.80
C LYS A 303 -21.58 -0.85 -13.20
N CYS A 304 -21.74 0.44 -13.49
CA CYS A 304 -20.68 1.25 -14.11
C CYS A 304 -20.27 2.52 -13.35
N ASN A 305 -20.79 2.76 -12.15
CA ASN A 305 -20.55 3.96 -11.33
C ASN A 305 -21.09 5.29 -11.91
N GLY A 306 -21.62 5.30 -13.15
CA GLY A 306 -22.19 6.49 -13.77
C GLY A 306 -23.38 7.07 -13.02
N HIS A 307 -23.63 8.37 -13.20
CA HIS A 307 -24.77 9.06 -12.57
C HIS A 307 -26.11 8.49 -13.03
N ILE A 308 -27.03 8.39 -12.09
CA ILE A 308 -28.40 7.97 -12.31
C ILE A 308 -29.32 9.21 -12.30
N ALA A 309 -30.11 9.39 -13.35
CA ALA A 309 -31.13 10.43 -13.47
C ALA A 309 -32.55 9.83 -13.45
N ALA A 310 -33.55 10.66 -13.14
CA ALA A 310 -34.95 10.26 -13.29
C ALA A 310 -35.28 10.07 -14.78
N ILE A 311 -36.17 9.11 -15.09
CA ILE A 311 -36.70 8.91 -16.43
C ILE A 311 -38.22 8.78 -16.36
N GLU A 312 -38.91 9.32 -17.36
CA GLU A 312 -40.37 9.23 -17.43
C GLU A 312 -40.82 7.78 -17.60
N LYS A 313 -41.87 7.40 -16.87
CA LYS A 313 -42.38 6.02 -16.86
C LYS A 313 -42.70 5.49 -18.25
N HIS A 314 -43.31 6.29 -19.12
CA HIS A 314 -43.69 5.82 -20.46
C HIS A 314 -42.48 5.40 -21.31
N ALA A 315 -41.32 6.05 -21.12
CA ALA A 315 -40.11 5.79 -21.88
C ALA A 315 -39.48 4.43 -21.56
N VAL A 316 -39.79 3.84 -20.40
CA VAL A 316 -39.22 2.55 -19.97
C VAL A 316 -40.12 1.35 -20.28
N LYS A 317 -41.32 1.56 -20.87
CA LYS A 317 -42.36 0.53 -21.02
C LYS A 317 -41.89 -0.75 -21.72
N GLU A 318 -41.04 -0.62 -22.72
CA GLU A 318 -40.53 -1.74 -23.52
C GLU A 318 -39.24 -2.35 -22.95
N TYR A 319 -38.61 -1.68 -21.98
CA TYR A 319 -37.30 -2.04 -21.45
C TYR A 319 -37.36 -2.68 -20.05
N VAL A 320 -38.53 -2.69 -19.40
CA VAL A 320 -38.73 -3.31 -18.08
C VAL A 320 -39.82 -4.39 -18.12
N PRO A 321 -39.76 -5.41 -17.24
CA PRO A 321 -40.82 -6.41 -17.18
C PRO A 321 -42.20 -5.79 -16.91
N GLN A 322 -43.25 -6.29 -17.58
CA GLN A 322 -44.60 -5.72 -17.47
C GLN A 322 -45.12 -5.65 -16.03
N GLY A 323 -44.80 -6.63 -15.18
CA GLY A 323 -45.18 -6.61 -13.76
C GLY A 323 -44.58 -5.44 -13.00
N VAL A 324 -43.30 -5.14 -13.25
CA VAL A 324 -42.59 -3.99 -12.68
C VAL A 324 -43.19 -2.69 -13.20
N TYR A 325 -43.44 -2.59 -14.52
CA TYR A 325 -44.07 -1.41 -15.12
C TYR A 325 -45.43 -1.08 -14.51
N LYS A 326 -46.26 -2.09 -14.23
CA LYS A 326 -47.57 -1.90 -13.60
C LYS A 326 -47.45 -1.44 -12.14
N GLN A 327 -46.54 -2.02 -11.38
CA GLN A 327 -46.41 -1.79 -9.93
C GLN A 327 -45.63 -0.53 -9.56
N GLN A 328 -44.60 -0.18 -10.33
CA GLN A 328 -43.68 0.91 -9.99
C GLN A 328 -44.10 2.22 -10.64
N LYS A 329 -43.93 3.32 -9.90
CA LYS A 329 -44.24 4.68 -10.39
C LYS A 329 -42.98 5.42 -10.85
N ASP A 330 -41.91 5.27 -10.09
CA ASP A 330 -40.66 6.00 -10.31
C ASP A 330 -39.61 5.08 -10.93
N PHE A 331 -39.05 5.55 -12.05
CA PHE A 331 -37.92 4.90 -12.70
C PHE A 331 -36.75 5.86 -12.78
N LYS A 332 -35.57 5.28 -12.77
CA LYS A 332 -34.32 6.01 -12.99
C LYS A 332 -33.47 5.29 -14.01
N ILE A 333 -32.64 6.02 -14.74
CA ILE A 333 -31.75 5.48 -15.77
C ILE A 333 -30.32 5.94 -15.53
N CYS A 334 -29.35 5.06 -15.81
CA CYS A 334 -27.94 5.46 -15.83
C CYS A 334 -27.61 6.19 -17.14
N ASN A 335 -27.03 7.39 -17.04
CA ASN A 335 -26.66 8.18 -18.21
C ASN A 335 -25.52 7.56 -19.05
N ASN A 336 -24.79 6.59 -18.49
CA ASN A 336 -23.67 5.95 -19.17
C ASN A 336 -24.08 4.61 -19.82
N CYS A 337 -24.51 3.63 -19.01
CA CYS A 337 -24.83 2.29 -19.51
C CYS A 337 -26.32 2.04 -19.79
N GLN A 338 -27.17 3.08 -19.64
CA GLN A 338 -28.62 3.02 -19.88
C GLN A 338 -29.38 1.98 -19.03
N GLN A 339 -28.75 1.47 -17.96
CA GLN A 339 -29.41 0.56 -17.02
C GLN A 339 -30.57 1.28 -16.30
N ILE A 340 -31.75 0.67 -16.34
CA ILE A 340 -32.95 1.18 -15.66
C ILE A 340 -33.03 0.58 -14.25
N TYR A 341 -33.43 1.42 -13.28
CA TYR A 341 -33.56 1.13 -11.86
C TYR A 341 -34.93 1.55 -11.34
N TRP A 342 -35.44 0.84 -10.33
CA TRP A 342 -36.66 1.14 -9.59
C TRP A 342 -36.51 0.70 -8.13
N LYS A 343 -37.40 1.15 -7.24
CA LYS A 343 -37.43 0.72 -5.84
C LYS A 343 -38.07 -0.67 -5.75
N GLY A 344 -37.25 -1.70 -5.55
CA GLY A 344 -37.71 -3.08 -5.35
C GLY A 344 -36.99 -3.77 -4.19
N SER A 345 -37.12 -5.09 -4.09
CA SER A 345 -36.57 -5.87 -2.97
C SER A 345 -35.07 -5.68 -2.70
N HIS A 346 -34.25 -5.39 -3.72
CA HIS A 346 -32.84 -5.05 -3.55
C HIS A 346 -32.62 -3.70 -2.84
N TYR A 347 -33.49 -2.73 -3.11
CA TYR A 347 -33.50 -1.45 -2.40
C TYR A 347 -33.90 -1.66 -0.94
N ASP A 348 -34.91 -2.48 -0.66
CA ASP A 348 -35.38 -2.76 0.69
C ASP A 348 -34.32 -3.49 1.53
N LYS A 349 -33.73 -4.57 1.00
CA LYS A 349 -32.62 -5.28 1.65
C LYS A 349 -31.46 -4.34 1.97
N MET A 350 -31.15 -3.42 1.06
CA MET A 350 -30.11 -2.44 1.31
C MET A 350 -30.53 -1.53 2.47
N GLN A 351 -31.72 -0.95 2.44
CA GLN A 351 -32.23 -0.13 3.55
C GLN A 351 -32.16 -0.86 4.89
N ASP A 352 -32.42 -2.17 4.92
CA ASP A 352 -32.29 -2.99 6.13
C ASP A 352 -30.83 -3.13 6.59
N ILE A 353 -29.89 -3.37 5.66
CA ILE A 353 -28.45 -3.35 5.96
C ILE A 353 -28.01 -1.98 6.47
N LEU A 354 -28.47 -0.89 5.86
CA LEU A 354 -28.18 0.48 6.29
C LEU A 354 -28.77 0.77 7.68
N ARG A 355 -29.99 0.30 7.98
CA ARG A 355 -30.64 0.46 9.29
C ARG A 355 -29.91 -0.34 10.38
N SER A 356 -29.62 -1.61 10.12
CA SER A 356 -28.90 -2.48 11.06
C SER A 356 -27.47 -2.01 11.35
N SER A 357 -26.84 -1.33 10.38
CA SER A 357 -25.54 -0.67 10.59
C SER A 357 -25.63 0.49 11.59
N LYS A 358 -26.78 1.17 11.70
CA LYS A 358 -27.01 2.27 12.64
C LYS A 358 -27.33 1.81 14.08
N THR A 359 -27.87 0.59 14.25
CA THR A 359 -28.30 0.07 15.58
C THR A 359 -27.22 -0.69 16.34
N ARG A 360 -26.04 -0.91 15.74
CA ARG A 360 -24.87 -1.52 16.41
C ARG A 360 -23.88 -0.50 16.97
N LEU A 361 -24.25 0.78 16.93
CA LEU A 361 -23.68 1.88 17.73
C LEU A 361 -24.41 1.91 19.08
#